data_AF-K8Y3D6-F1
#
_entry.id   AF-K8Y3D6-F1
#
_cell.length_a   1.000
_cell.length_b   1.000
_cell.length_c   1.000
_cell.angle_alpha   90.00
_cell.angle_beta   90.00
_cell.angle_gamma   90.00
#
_symmetry.space_group_name_H-M   'P 1'
#
loop_
_entity.id
_entity.type
_entity.pdbx_description
1 polymer ?
#
loop_
_entity_poly.entity_id
_entity_poly.type
_entity_poly.pdbx_seq_one_letter_code
_entity_poly.pdbx_strand_id
1 'polypeptide(L)'
;MNKLSGITFPTVGKRVFPEDWIHEQESKENAIIQRDMDAWGSGIDSGGTIVVGTGANRVDLTDTLIAYDEFGKRIFVLPTANIVVPSNVTVTLVIRHKFQETPYDSPSNLPSDGPIVWRDDSYEFIGRQGSLTSGDIPLRSITTNGSGVVTLGSDLRVWRGLKGNRIKDGEVIESKQATSVKTGLVTDLHADLIAGINPDTNNPLKFVKGINQVYLFFKNFIDVTFKQERKFVGEMFWMDDIRAASTDFPAFCLAAPDQLLNASGAGGMPDLVSYWLNKPFRFDPLGTNVTDFDAISYSISSNVLTVTFANTTACQKMIDALVEDNLVHGSFTNWMTGTLLQAIGGVPANATLAITALSSASRTISLTCAAANSSGSLSGVKMRFYKHRLPDITAGTTITSQVRHVAMQGRGFVAVMDLDSEWIGGLRRRDRGQGHYHTFSYNNVYGLIGGGGSYWLGAGTTNSGNSNLQILGPISDGINGNPRNGKTTDARGLSAFPYVFAKRVL
;
A
#
# COMPACT_ATOMS: atom_id res chain seq x y z
N MET A 1 17.87 -39.44 22.84
CA MET A 1 19.22 -39.94 22.52
C MET A 1 19.88 -39.01 21.53
N ASN A 2 21.18 -38.77 21.68
CA ASN A 2 21.96 -37.88 20.82
C ASN A 2 21.86 -38.36 19.34
N LYS A 3 21.52 -37.45 18.43
CA LYS A 3 21.27 -37.73 16.99
C LYS A 3 22.54 -37.64 16.13
N LEU A 4 23.70 -37.54 16.79
CA LEU A 4 25.02 -37.37 16.20
C LEU A 4 25.91 -38.56 16.56
N SER A 5 26.87 -38.83 15.68
CA SER A 5 28.03 -39.68 15.93
C SER A 5 28.89 -39.15 17.07
N GLY A 6 29.77 -40.01 17.57
CA GLY A 6 30.65 -39.73 18.71
C GLY A 6 30.49 -40.76 19.83
N ILE A 7 31.03 -40.44 21.00
CA ILE A 7 31.09 -41.38 22.12
C ILE A 7 29.75 -41.49 22.85
N THR A 8 29.45 -42.68 23.36
CA THR A 8 28.41 -42.84 24.37
C THR A 8 29.02 -42.51 25.72
N PHE A 9 28.68 -41.34 26.28
CA PHE A 9 29.19 -40.95 27.59
C PHE A 9 28.87 -42.03 28.63
N PRO A 10 29.88 -42.54 29.35
CA PRO A 10 29.68 -43.58 30.32
C PRO A 10 28.90 -43.07 31.54
N THR A 11 28.26 -43.98 32.27
CA THR A 11 27.66 -43.67 33.57
C THR A 11 28.73 -43.27 34.59
N VAL A 12 28.31 -42.55 35.64
CA VAL A 12 29.17 -41.89 36.63
C VAL A 12 30.37 -42.73 37.06
N GLY A 13 31.59 -42.18 36.90
CA GLY A 13 32.82 -42.73 37.46
C GLY A 13 33.82 -43.32 36.46
N LYS A 14 33.47 -43.52 35.19
CA LYS A 14 34.44 -43.94 34.17
C LYS A 14 35.23 -42.75 33.63
N ARG A 15 36.55 -42.95 33.45
CA ARG A 15 37.45 -41.96 32.86
C ARG A 15 37.21 -41.86 31.35
N VAL A 16 37.28 -40.65 30.82
CA VAL A 16 37.25 -40.33 29.37
C VAL A 16 38.63 -39.79 29.02
N PHE A 17 39.26 -40.32 27.97
CA PHE A 17 40.63 -39.96 27.59
C PHE A 17 40.63 -38.83 26.54
N PRO A 18 41.77 -38.14 26.34
CA PRO A 18 41.88 -37.10 25.31
C PRO A 18 41.46 -37.57 23.91
N GLU A 19 41.74 -38.81 23.56
CA GLU A 19 41.40 -39.42 22.27
C GLU A 19 39.89 -39.58 22.10
N ASP A 20 39.18 -39.99 23.16
CA ASP A 20 37.71 -40.06 23.18
C ASP A 20 37.09 -38.68 23.02
N TRP A 21 37.70 -37.66 23.64
CA TRP A 21 37.25 -36.28 23.51
C TRP A 21 37.51 -35.72 22.12
N ILE A 22 38.66 -35.98 21.52
CA ILE A 22 38.99 -35.59 20.14
C ILE A 22 37.99 -36.24 19.18
N HIS A 23 37.76 -37.55 19.30
CA HIS A 23 36.80 -38.26 18.46
C HIS A 23 35.38 -37.70 18.60
N GLU A 24 34.94 -37.36 19.82
CA GLU A 24 33.64 -36.73 20.06
C GLU A 24 33.52 -35.35 19.39
N GLN A 25 34.57 -34.52 19.46
CA GLN A 25 34.56 -33.18 18.87
C GLN A 25 34.63 -33.24 17.34
N GLU A 26 35.55 -34.02 16.77
CA GLU A 26 35.71 -34.17 15.32
C GLU A 26 34.46 -34.80 14.68
N SER A 27 33.85 -35.78 15.34
CA SER A 27 32.62 -36.41 14.87
C SER A 27 31.44 -35.43 14.82
N LYS A 28 31.30 -34.60 15.86
CA LYS A 28 30.25 -33.56 15.90
C LYS A 28 30.50 -32.44 14.91
N GLU A 29 31.74 -31.95 14.82
CA GLU A 29 32.12 -30.87 13.90
C GLU A 29 31.86 -31.30 12.45
N ASN A 30 32.35 -32.49 12.06
CA ASN A 30 32.11 -33.04 10.73
C ASN A 30 30.62 -33.23 10.44
N ALA A 31 29.84 -33.73 11.41
CA ALA A 31 28.40 -33.91 11.24
C ALA A 31 27.65 -32.56 11.11
N ILE A 32 28.08 -31.51 11.81
CA ILE A 32 27.52 -30.16 11.70
C ILE A 32 27.85 -29.55 10.35
N ILE A 33 29.12 -29.59 9.92
CA ILE A 33 29.56 -29.05 8.64
C ILE A 33 28.82 -29.73 7.49
N GLN A 34 28.76 -31.06 7.48
CA GLN A 34 28.08 -31.81 6.42
C GLN A 34 26.56 -31.56 6.40
N ARG A 35 25.93 -31.36 7.55
CA ARG A 35 24.49 -31.03 7.63
C ARG A 35 24.20 -29.58 7.26
N ASP A 36 25.09 -28.64 7.58
CA ASP A 36 24.87 -27.22 7.27
C ASP A 36 25.16 -26.88 5.81
N MET A 37 26.11 -27.59 5.19
CA MET A 37 26.35 -27.57 3.73
C MET A 37 25.13 -28.05 2.92
N ASP A 38 24.24 -28.82 3.56
CA ASP A 38 23.15 -29.52 2.88
C ASP A 38 21.79 -28.86 3.15
N ALA A 39 21.39 -27.95 2.27
CA ALA A 39 20.22 -27.05 2.40
C ALA A 39 18.80 -27.70 2.39
N TRP A 40 18.69 -29.03 2.43
CA TRP A 40 17.49 -29.74 1.99
C TRP A 40 16.89 -30.66 3.08
N GLY A 41 15.62 -31.06 2.93
CA GLY A 41 14.90 -31.98 3.83
C GLY A 41 15.36 -33.44 3.74
N SER A 42 14.53 -34.37 4.23
CA SER A 42 14.78 -35.82 4.10
C SER A 42 14.60 -36.29 2.65
N GLY A 43 15.24 -37.40 2.30
CA GLY A 43 15.23 -37.98 0.95
C GLY A 43 16.63 -38.21 0.37
N ILE A 44 16.68 -38.59 -0.90
CA ILE A 44 17.91 -38.83 -1.66
C ILE A 44 18.52 -37.49 -2.08
N ASP A 45 19.79 -37.28 -1.78
CA ASP A 45 20.58 -36.13 -2.22
C ASP A 45 21.27 -36.42 -3.56
N SER A 46 21.92 -37.59 -3.65
CA SER A 46 22.58 -38.08 -4.87
C SER A 46 22.59 -39.60 -4.93
N GLY A 47 22.56 -40.16 -6.15
CA GLY A 47 22.71 -41.59 -6.43
C GLY A 47 21.54 -42.50 -6.06
N GLY A 48 21.86 -43.71 -5.60
CA GLY A 48 20.86 -44.72 -5.19
C GLY A 48 20.39 -45.63 -6.32
N THR A 49 21.16 -45.75 -7.39
CA THR A 49 20.78 -46.52 -8.57
C THR A 49 20.99 -48.01 -8.34
N ILE A 50 19.87 -48.73 -8.21
CA ILE A 50 19.83 -50.18 -8.00
C ILE A 50 19.67 -50.93 -9.32
N VAL A 51 20.56 -51.90 -9.55
CA VAL A 51 20.53 -52.83 -10.68
C VAL A 51 20.45 -54.29 -10.19
N VAL A 52 20.08 -55.21 -11.08
CA VAL A 52 20.16 -56.65 -10.79
C VAL A 52 21.62 -57.05 -10.66
N GLY A 53 21.98 -57.67 -9.53
CA GLY A 53 23.34 -58.06 -9.22
C GLY A 53 23.67 -59.47 -9.71
N THR A 54 24.94 -59.84 -9.60
CA THR A 54 25.40 -61.17 -9.97
C THR A 54 25.03 -62.21 -8.91
N GLY A 55 24.31 -63.27 -9.30
CA GLY A 55 23.92 -64.37 -8.43
C GLY A 55 22.47 -64.31 -7.94
N ALA A 56 22.02 -65.40 -7.29
CA ALA A 56 20.64 -65.53 -6.83
C ALA A 56 20.32 -64.55 -5.69
N ASN A 57 19.20 -63.84 -5.79
CA ASN A 57 18.71 -62.90 -4.77
C ASN A 57 19.72 -61.78 -4.45
N ARG A 58 20.32 -61.19 -5.49
CA ARG A 58 21.32 -60.12 -5.38
C ARG A 58 20.94 -58.90 -6.20
N VAL A 59 21.18 -57.73 -5.62
CA VAL A 59 21.15 -56.43 -6.32
C VAL A 59 22.42 -55.65 -6.02
N ASP A 60 22.76 -54.72 -6.90
CA ASP A 60 23.94 -53.89 -6.76
C ASP A 60 23.55 -52.41 -6.74
N LEU A 61 24.22 -51.65 -5.88
CA LEU A 61 24.24 -50.20 -5.91
C LEU A 61 25.41 -49.75 -6.78
N THR A 62 25.12 -49.06 -7.88
CA THR A 62 26.12 -48.73 -8.92
C THR A 62 26.83 -47.40 -8.71
N ASP A 63 26.22 -46.49 -7.97
CA ASP A 63 26.69 -45.13 -7.74
C ASP A 63 26.82 -44.83 -6.24
N THR A 64 27.52 -43.74 -5.91
CA THR A 64 27.60 -43.28 -4.52
C THR A 64 26.24 -42.72 -4.11
N LEU A 65 25.67 -43.25 -3.03
CA LEU A 65 24.40 -42.83 -2.49
C LEU A 65 24.62 -41.91 -1.29
N ILE A 66 24.05 -40.70 -1.36
CA ILE A 66 23.92 -39.77 -0.24
C ILE A 66 22.44 -39.57 0.02
N ALA A 67 21.99 -39.83 1.25
CA ALA A 67 20.58 -39.75 1.62
C ALA A 67 20.37 -39.29 3.07
N TYR A 68 19.18 -38.78 3.36
CA TYR A 68 18.80 -38.27 4.67
C TYR A 68 17.48 -38.87 5.16
N ASP A 69 17.48 -39.41 6.36
CA ASP A 69 16.26 -39.91 6.98
C ASP A 69 15.36 -38.76 7.47
N GLU A 70 14.13 -39.07 7.86
CA GLU A 70 13.16 -38.08 8.39
C GLU A 70 13.63 -37.38 9.68
N PHE A 71 14.61 -37.95 10.39
CA PHE A 71 15.22 -37.37 11.58
C PHE A 71 16.43 -36.48 11.27
N GLY A 72 16.82 -36.37 9.99
CA GLY A 72 17.95 -35.59 9.51
C GLY A 72 19.30 -36.30 9.63
N LYS A 73 19.32 -37.63 9.77
CA LYS A 73 20.56 -38.40 9.78
C LYS A 73 21.03 -38.65 8.36
N ARG A 74 22.32 -38.37 8.12
CA ARG A 74 22.99 -38.56 6.83
C ARG A 74 23.41 -40.02 6.67
N ILE A 75 23.21 -40.56 5.48
CA ILE A 75 23.68 -41.87 5.06
C ILE A 75 24.57 -41.68 3.84
N PHE A 76 25.78 -42.20 3.90
CA PHE A 76 26.76 -42.18 2.82
C PHE A 76 27.16 -43.61 2.48
N VAL A 77 26.93 -44.02 1.23
CA VAL A 77 27.22 -45.38 0.76
C VAL A 77 27.99 -45.32 -0.54
N LEU A 78 29.15 -45.96 -0.58
CA LEU A 78 29.91 -46.18 -1.81
C LEU A 78 29.24 -47.28 -2.65
N PRO A 79 29.50 -47.33 -3.98
CA PRO A 79 29.00 -48.42 -4.83
C PRO A 79 29.24 -49.78 -4.18
N THR A 80 28.16 -50.53 -3.96
CA THR A 80 28.16 -51.77 -3.18
C THR A 80 27.50 -52.87 -4.00
N ALA A 81 28.28 -53.90 -4.33
CA ALA A 81 27.78 -55.08 -5.03
C ALA A 81 27.31 -56.17 -4.05
N ASN A 82 26.53 -57.11 -4.58
CA ASN A 82 26.05 -58.31 -3.90
C ASN A 82 25.15 -58.04 -2.68
N ILE A 83 24.32 -57.01 -2.73
CA ILE A 83 23.32 -56.73 -1.69
C ILE A 83 22.28 -57.84 -1.69
N VAL A 84 22.10 -58.50 -0.54
CA VAL A 84 21.18 -59.63 -0.38
C VAL A 84 19.74 -59.13 -0.25
N VAL A 85 18.84 -59.67 -1.07
CA VAL A 85 17.40 -59.46 -0.92
C VAL A 85 16.71 -60.77 -0.53
N PRO A 86 15.58 -60.75 0.19
CA PRO A 86 14.82 -61.96 0.52
C PRO A 86 14.38 -62.73 -0.73
N SER A 87 14.30 -64.06 -0.61
CA SER A 87 13.94 -64.97 -1.71
C SER A 87 12.43 -65.21 -1.80
N ASN A 88 11.93 -65.43 -3.01
CA ASN A 88 10.53 -65.75 -3.32
C ASN A 88 9.50 -64.75 -2.75
N VAL A 89 9.82 -63.46 -2.78
CA VAL A 89 8.97 -62.42 -2.20
C VAL A 89 9.21 -61.05 -2.85
N THR A 90 8.19 -60.19 -2.80
CA THR A 90 8.31 -58.77 -3.15
C THR A 90 8.63 -57.95 -1.90
N VAL A 91 9.68 -57.16 -1.97
CA VAL A 91 10.13 -56.26 -0.90
C VAL A 91 10.31 -54.85 -1.41
N THR A 92 10.19 -53.88 -0.50
CA THR A 92 10.76 -52.56 -0.72
C THR A 92 12.19 -52.58 -0.20
N LEU A 93 13.18 -52.40 -1.07
CA LEU A 93 14.55 -52.17 -0.65
C LEU A 93 14.65 -50.77 -0.08
N VAL A 94 15.01 -50.70 1.19
CA VAL A 94 15.26 -49.46 1.91
C VAL A 94 16.71 -49.42 2.36
N ILE A 95 17.21 -48.22 2.53
CA ILE A 95 18.42 -47.97 3.29
C ILE A 95 18.06 -47.29 4.60
N ARG A 96 18.75 -47.68 5.68
CA ARG A 96 18.54 -47.15 7.01
C ARG A 96 19.86 -46.75 7.66
N HIS A 97 19.84 -45.62 8.35
CA HIS A 97 20.94 -45.20 9.20
C HIS A 97 21.03 -46.10 10.43
N LYS A 98 22.25 -46.55 10.72
CA LYS A 98 22.58 -47.30 11.92
C LYS A 98 23.88 -46.76 12.49
N PHE A 99 24.00 -46.74 13.81
CA PHE A 99 25.31 -46.51 14.42
C PHE A 99 26.09 -47.82 14.42
N GLN A 100 27.30 -47.79 13.88
CA GLN A 100 28.26 -48.85 14.13
C GLN A 100 28.91 -48.56 15.48
N GLU A 101 28.69 -49.47 16.42
CA GLU A 101 29.22 -49.37 17.77
C GLU A 101 30.55 -50.13 17.83
N THR A 102 31.63 -49.40 18.04
CA THR A 102 32.97 -49.96 18.19
C THR A 102 33.42 -49.79 19.64
N PRO A 103 33.61 -50.88 20.40
CA PRO A 103 34.27 -50.80 21.69
C PRO A 103 35.72 -50.36 21.50
N TYR A 104 36.09 -49.25 22.12
CA TYR A 104 37.45 -48.74 22.13
C TYR A 104 38.02 -48.86 23.55
N ASP A 105 39.08 -49.66 23.68
CA ASP A 105 39.90 -49.75 24.88
C ASP A 105 41.09 -48.79 24.72
N SER A 106 41.13 -47.74 25.55
CA SER A 106 42.20 -46.74 25.47
C SER A 106 43.58 -47.36 25.74
N PRO A 107 44.61 -47.02 24.94
CA PRO A 107 45.96 -47.52 25.14
C PRO A 107 46.61 -46.80 26.33
N SER A 108 46.46 -47.33 27.55
CA SER A 108 47.25 -46.84 28.68
C SER A 108 47.60 -47.96 29.67
N ASN A 109 48.75 -47.81 30.31
CA ASN A 109 49.25 -48.69 31.39
C ASN A 109 48.47 -48.51 32.71
N LEU A 110 47.18 -48.17 32.64
CA LEU A 110 46.29 -47.92 33.77
C LEU A 110 45.26 -49.06 33.90
N PRO A 111 44.68 -49.27 35.09
CA PRO A 111 43.60 -50.25 35.26
C PRO A 111 42.43 -49.92 34.33
N SER A 112 41.94 -50.91 33.58
CA SER A 112 40.82 -50.74 32.64
C SER A 112 39.48 -50.60 33.39
N ASP A 113 38.76 -49.51 33.13
CA ASP A 113 37.38 -49.29 33.61
C ASP A 113 36.33 -49.87 32.61
N GLY A 114 36.80 -50.68 31.65
CA GLY A 114 36.04 -51.23 30.52
C GLY A 114 35.94 -50.27 29.32
N PRO A 115 35.61 -50.78 28.13
CA PRO A 115 35.67 -50.03 26.87
C PRO A 115 34.67 -48.86 26.84
N ILE A 116 35.04 -47.79 26.14
CA ILE A 116 34.14 -46.72 25.72
C ILE A 116 33.58 -47.09 24.35
N VAL A 117 32.28 -46.89 24.15
CA VAL A 117 31.63 -47.21 22.88
C VAL A 117 31.65 -45.98 21.98
N TRP A 118 32.43 -46.06 20.91
CA TRP A 118 32.40 -45.09 19.81
C TRP A 118 31.25 -45.44 18.87
N ARG A 119 30.49 -44.43 18.45
CA ARG A 119 29.37 -44.59 17.52
C ARG A 119 29.66 -43.84 16.24
N ASP A 120 30.00 -44.60 15.22
CA ASP A 120 30.23 -44.08 13.87
C ASP A 120 28.95 -44.16 13.03
N ASP A 121 28.78 -43.21 12.13
CA ASP A 121 27.68 -43.25 11.17
C ASP A 121 27.88 -44.44 10.22
N SER A 122 26.86 -45.29 10.14
CA SER A 122 26.84 -46.49 9.30
C SER A 122 25.44 -46.67 8.73
N TYR A 123 25.26 -47.76 7.99
CA TYR A 123 24.02 -48.03 7.27
C TYR A 123 23.76 -49.52 7.15
N GLU A 124 22.51 -49.84 6.85
CA GLU A 124 22.10 -51.18 6.48
C GLU A 124 21.07 -51.14 5.35
N PHE A 125 21.18 -52.12 4.45
CA PHE A 125 20.15 -52.39 3.44
C PHE A 125 19.15 -53.39 4.00
N ILE A 126 17.86 -53.11 3.82
CA ILE A 126 16.79 -53.96 4.33
C ILE A 126 15.75 -54.18 3.22
N GLY A 127 15.43 -55.45 2.96
CA GLY A 127 14.27 -55.82 2.15
C GLY A 127 13.01 -55.83 3.02
N ARG A 128 12.28 -54.71 3.09
CA ARG A 128 11.07 -54.58 3.90
C ARG A 128 9.88 -55.28 3.24
N GLN A 129 9.26 -56.19 3.98
CA GLN A 129 7.96 -56.77 3.66
C GLN A 129 6.89 -56.02 4.47
N GLY A 130 5.98 -55.31 3.79
CA GLY A 130 4.97 -54.47 4.43
C GLY A 130 5.35 -52.98 4.49
N SER A 131 4.72 -52.24 5.41
CA SER A 131 4.86 -50.78 5.52
C SER A 131 6.28 -50.35 5.90
N LEU A 132 6.69 -49.19 5.39
CA LEU A 132 7.92 -48.53 5.80
C LEU A 132 7.86 -48.16 7.27
N THR A 133 9.01 -48.26 7.93
CA THR A 133 9.16 -47.88 9.34
C THR A 133 9.98 -46.60 9.46
N SER A 134 9.79 -45.90 10.58
CA SER A 134 10.43 -44.62 10.81
C SER A 134 11.96 -44.70 10.64
N GLY A 135 12.53 -43.78 9.88
CA GLY A 135 13.95 -43.79 9.47
C GLY A 135 14.32 -44.64 8.24
N ASP A 136 13.37 -45.34 7.60
CA ASP A 136 13.60 -46.01 6.31
C ASP A 136 13.60 -44.99 5.16
N ILE A 137 14.60 -45.08 4.28
CA ILE A 137 14.64 -44.35 3.01
C ILE A 137 14.43 -45.37 1.88
N PRO A 138 13.27 -45.35 1.19
CA PRO A 138 12.97 -46.30 0.13
C PRO A 138 13.81 -46.01 -1.12
N LEU A 139 14.36 -47.07 -1.72
CA LEU A 139 15.12 -47.01 -2.97
C LEU A 139 14.30 -47.61 -4.12
N ARG A 140 13.88 -48.87 -3.99
CA ARG A 140 13.21 -49.57 -5.09
C ARG A 140 12.36 -50.74 -4.62
N SER A 141 11.29 -51.03 -5.36
CA SER A 141 10.58 -52.31 -5.21
C SER A 141 11.36 -53.42 -5.92
N ILE A 142 11.51 -54.57 -5.26
CA ILE A 142 12.26 -55.73 -5.78
C ILE A 142 11.42 -56.98 -5.58
N THR A 143 11.27 -57.77 -6.63
CA THR A 143 10.60 -59.08 -6.58
C THR A 143 11.61 -60.17 -6.91
N THR A 144 11.68 -61.19 -6.05
CA THR A 144 12.47 -62.40 -6.32
C THR A 144 11.56 -63.62 -6.43
N ASN A 145 11.93 -64.59 -7.27
CA ASN A 145 11.20 -65.86 -7.38
C ASN A 145 11.89 -67.01 -6.62
N GLY A 146 11.27 -68.18 -6.59
CA GLY A 146 11.82 -69.38 -5.92
C GLY A 146 13.16 -69.88 -6.45
N SER A 147 13.58 -69.45 -7.65
CA SER A 147 14.89 -69.76 -8.24
C SER A 147 15.93 -68.65 -8.00
N GLY A 148 15.55 -67.58 -7.28
CA GLY A 148 16.42 -66.47 -6.96
C GLY A 148 16.63 -65.45 -8.09
N VAL A 149 15.81 -65.49 -9.15
CA VAL A 149 15.82 -64.46 -10.20
C VAL A 149 15.22 -63.19 -9.64
N VAL A 150 15.91 -62.07 -9.83
CA VAL A 150 15.52 -60.74 -9.33
C VAL A 150 14.91 -59.91 -10.46
N THR A 151 13.74 -59.33 -10.19
CA THR A 151 13.07 -58.36 -11.06
C THR A 151 12.97 -57.02 -10.33
N LEU A 152 13.42 -55.94 -10.98
CA LEU A 152 13.29 -54.58 -10.46
C LEU A 152 11.89 -54.04 -10.76
N GLY A 153 11.19 -53.60 -9.71
CA GLY A 153 9.92 -52.89 -9.81
C GLY A 153 10.10 -51.37 -9.85
N SER A 154 9.07 -50.66 -9.40
CA SER A 154 9.03 -49.20 -9.34
C SER A 154 10.22 -48.59 -8.61
N ASP A 155 10.75 -47.50 -9.16
CA ASP A 155 11.65 -46.60 -8.45
C ASP A 155 10.85 -45.89 -7.35
N LEU A 156 11.35 -45.98 -6.11
CA LEU A 156 10.69 -45.41 -4.93
C LEU A 156 11.53 -44.29 -4.30
N ARG A 157 12.64 -43.90 -4.95
CA ARG A 157 13.48 -42.79 -4.50
C ARG A 157 12.68 -41.50 -4.54
N VAL A 158 12.67 -40.81 -3.40
CA VAL A 158 12.18 -39.43 -3.29
C VAL A 158 13.40 -38.53 -3.12
N TRP A 159 13.67 -37.72 -4.14
CA TRP A 159 14.71 -36.70 -4.07
C TRP A 159 14.36 -35.69 -2.98
N ARG A 160 15.32 -35.36 -2.13
CA ARG A 160 15.09 -34.40 -1.04
C ARG A 160 14.72 -33.04 -1.63
N GLY A 161 13.71 -32.39 -1.03
CA GLY A 161 13.25 -31.04 -1.39
C GLY A 161 13.83 -29.96 -0.47
N LEU A 162 13.89 -28.71 -0.94
CA LEU A 162 14.31 -27.57 -0.12
C LEU A 162 13.35 -27.43 1.07
N LYS A 163 13.87 -27.40 2.31
CA LYS A 163 13.02 -27.09 3.47
C LYS A 163 12.69 -25.61 3.41
N GLY A 164 11.41 -25.27 3.30
CA GLY A 164 10.89 -23.93 2.93
C GLY A 164 11.36 -22.72 3.75
N ASN A 165 12.18 -22.90 4.79
CA ASN A 165 12.66 -21.83 5.66
C ASN A 165 14.07 -21.30 5.28
N ARG A 166 14.72 -21.83 4.24
CA ARG A 166 16.10 -21.43 3.84
C ARG A 166 16.25 -20.87 2.42
N ILE A 167 15.18 -20.72 1.64
CA ILE A 167 15.28 -20.05 0.33
C ILE A 167 15.45 -18.55 0.56
N LYS A 168 16.64 -18.01 0.27
CA LYS A 168 16.86 -16.55 0.24
C LYS A 168 16.28 -15.98 -1.07
N ASP A 169 15.86 -14.72 -1.03
CA ASP A 169 15.43 -14.01 -2.23
C ASP A 169 16.53 -14.06 -3.30
N GLY A 170 16.20 -14.54 -4.51
CA GLY A 170 17.10 -14.61 -5.66
C GLY A 170 17.98 -15.86 -5.79
N GLU A 171 17.82 -16.90 -4.95
CA GLU A 171 18.56 -18.16 -5.13
C GLU A 171 18.01 -19.06 -6.24
N VAL A 172 16.70 -18.98 -6.53
CA VAL A 172 16.08 -19.62 -7.70
C VAL A 172 15.84 -18.55 -8.76
N ILE A 173 16.78 -18.42 -9.68
CA ILE A 173 16.67 -17.57 -10.88
C ILE A 173 16.62 -18.46 -12.12
N GLU A 174 15.88 -18.03 -13.15
CA GLU A 174 15.63 -18.84 -14.35
C GLU A 174 16.91 -19.32 -15.04
N SER A 175 17.99 -18.54 -14.97
CA SER A 175 19.28 -18.90 -15.58
C SER A 175 19.97 -20.10 -14.94
N LYS A 176 19.52 -20.54 -13.75
CA LYS A 176 20.12 -21.65 -12.99
C LYS A 176 19.27 -22.93 -13.00
N GLN A 177 18.11 -22.94 -13.66
CA GLN A 177 17.28 -24.14 -13.80
C GLN A 177 17.74 -24.99 -15.00
N ALA A 178 17.79 -26.31 -14.84
CA ALA A 178 18.16 -27.22 -15.93
C ALA A 178 17.09 -27.21 -17.04
N THR A 179 17.50 -27.38 -18.30
CA THR A 179 16.62 -27.31 -19.48
C THR A 179 15.44 -28.29 -19.43
N SER A 180 15.55 -29.38 -18.68
CA SER A 180 14.53 -30.41 -18.46
C SER A 180 13.50 -30.07 -17.37
N VAL A 181 13.72 -29.02 -16.59
CA VAL A 181 12.76 -28.48 -15.60
C VAL A 181 11.87 -27.39 -16.23
N LYS A 182 11.88 -27.28 -17.57
CA LYS A 182 10.87 -26.52 -18.30
C LYS A 182 9.54 -27.26 -18.27
N THR A 183 8.60 -26.70 -17.53
CA THR A 183 7.18 -27.05 -17.51
C THR A 183 6.61 -27.26 -18.92
N GLY A 184 6.11 -28.47 -19.20
CA GLY A 184 5.27 -28.80 -20.37
C GLY A 184 5.98 -28.77 -21.72
N LEU A 185 5.78 -29.81 -22.54
CA LEU A 185 6.25 -29.77 -23.93
C LEU A 185 5.50 -28.64 -24.68
N VAL A 186 6.19 -27.94 -25.58
CA VAL A 186 5.55 -26.92 -26.44
C VAL A 186 4.37 -27.48 -27.22
N THR A 187 4.38 -28.79 -27.52
CA THR A 187 3.25 -29.51 -28.11
C THR A 187 2.02 -29.59 -27.21
N ASP A 188 2.21 -29.74 -25.90
CA ASP A 188 1.09 -29.78 -24.94
C ASP A 188 0.51 -28.37 -24.77
N LEU A 189 1.37 -27.36 -24.67
CA LEU A 189 0.95 -25.96 -24.71
C LEU A 189 0.22 -25.63 -26.01
N HIS A 190 0.69 -26.13 -27.16
CA HIS A 190 0.05 -25.92 -28.46
C HIS A 190 -1.34 -26.58 -28.53
N ALA A 191 -1.49 -27.80 -28.01
CA ALA A 191 -2.76 -28.50 -27.97
C ALA A 191 -3.77 -27.83 -27.03
N ASP A 192 -3.34 -27.40 -25.84
CA ASP A 192 -4.17 -26.66 -24.89
C ASP A 192 -4.56 -25.27 -25.43
N LEU A 193 -3.63 -24.60 -26.12
CA LEU A 193 -3.91 -23.32 -26.77
C LEU A 193 -4.94 -23.48 -27.89
N ILE A 194 -4.80 -24.51 -28.73
CA ILE A 194 -5.77 -24.83 -29.79
C ILE A 194 -7.14 -25.15 -29.20
N ALA A 195 -7.21 -26.00 -28.16
CA ALA A 195 -8.48 -26.40 -27.54
C ALA A 195 -9.16 -25.25 -26.77
N GLY A 196 -8.38 -24.38 -26.15
CA GLY A 196 -8.87 -23.22 -25.39
C GLY A 196 -9.29 -22.04 -26.26
N ILE A 197 -8.63 -21.82 -27.40
CA ILE A 197 -8.78 -20.62 -28.23
C ILE A 197 -9.63 -20.84 -29.49
N ASN A 198 -9.60 -22.03 -30.10
CA ASN A 198 -10.38 -22.24 -31.33
C ASN A 198 -11.89 -22.22 -31.04
N PRO A 199 -12.67 -21.49 -31.86
CA PRO A 199 -14.12 -21.58 -31.81
C PRO A 199 -14.55 -22.99 -32.20
N ASP A 200 -15.47 -23.56 -31.42
CA ASP A 200 -16.14 -24.82 -31.74
C ASP A 200 -17.64 -24.58 -31.96
N THR A 201 -18.33 -25.61 -32.43
CA THR A 201 -19.76 -25.57 -32.76
C THR A 201 -20.65 -25.16 -31.58
N ASN A 202 -20.16 -25.32 -30.34
CA ASN A 202 -20.90 -25.02 -29.11
C ASN A 202 -20.56 -23.63 -28.53
N ASN A 203 -19.41 -23.04 -28.90
CA ASN A 203 -18.99 -21.72 -28.44
C ASN A 203 -18.17 -21.00 -29.53
N PRO A 204 -18.82 -20.42 -30.55
CA PRO A 204 -18.16 -19.78 -31.69
C PRO A 204 -17.38 -18.50 -31.33
N LEU A 205 -17.51 -18.00 -30.10
CA LEU A 205 -16.86 -16.77 -29.62
C LEU A 205 -15.70 -17.04 -28.63
N LYS A 206 -15.22 -18.28 -28.50
CA LYS A 206 -14.09 -18.64 -27.61
C LYS A 206 -12.87 -17.74 -27.81
N PHE A 207 -12.48 -17.53 -29.06
CA PHE A 207 -11.36 -16.65 -29.44
C PHE A 207 -11.52 -15.22 -28.89
N VAL A 208 -12.71 -14.64 -29.08
CA VAL A 208 -13.03 -13.27 -28.65
C VAL A 208 -13.06 -13.16 -27.12
N LYS A 209 -13.59 -14.18 -26.43
CA LYS A 209 -13.60 -14.24 -24.96
C LYS A 209 -12.19 -14.35 -24.38
N GLY A 210 -11.32 -15.15 -25.00
CA GLY A 210 -9.91 -15.28 -24.63
C GLY A 210 -9.15 -13.97 -24.79
N ILE A 211 -9.30 -13.29 -25.95
CA ILE A 211 -8.71 -11.95 -26.16
C ILE A 211 -9.18 -10.96 -25.09
N ASN A 212 -10.47 -10.97 -24.75
CA ASN A 212 -11.01 -10.06 -23.75
C ASN A 212 -10.47 -10.36 -22.32
N GLN A 213 -10.32 -11.63 -21.96
CA GLN A 213 -9.71 -12.00 -20.66
C GLN A 213 -8.23 -11.65 -20.59
N VAL A 214 -7.47 -11.87 -21.66
CA VAL A 214 -6.06 -11.49 -21.74
C VAL A 214 -5.91 -9.97 -21.67
N TYR A 215 -6.76 -9.22 -22.38
CA TYR A 215 -6.83 -7.77 -22.26
C TYR A 215 -7.15 -7.30 -20.84
N LEU A 216 -8.15 -7.91 -20.18
CA LEU A 216 -8.49 -7.61 -18.79
C LEU A 216 -7.36 -7.94 -17.82
N PHE A 217 -6.67 -9.06 -18.02
CA PHE A 217 -5.50 -9.43 -17.23
C PHE A 217 -4.35 -8.43 -17.42
N PHE A 218 -3.97 -8.10 -18.66
CA PHE A 218 -2.92 -7.11 -18.92
C PHE A 218 -3.29 -5.73 -18.43
N LYS A 219 -4.56 -5.31 -18.59
CA LYS A 219 -5.07 -4.07 -18.01
C LYS A 219 -4.90 -4.08 -16.50
N ASN A 220 -5.35 -5.14 -15.82
CA ASN A 220 -5.21 -5.28 -14.37
C ASN A 220 -3.74 -5.40 -13.93
N PHE A 221 -2.87 -6.02 -14.72
CA PHE A 221 -1.46 -6.22 -14.39
C PHE A 221 -0.63 -4.94 -14.58
N ILE A 222 -0.87 -4.20 -15.67
CA ILE A 222 -0.33 -2.85 -15.87
C ILE A 222 -0.83 -1.93 -14.76
N ASP A 223 -2.11 -2.01 -14.43
CA ASP A 223 -2.69 -1.29 -13.30
C ASP A 223 -2.00 -1.69 -11.98
N VAL A 224 -1.55 -2.94 -11.79
CA VAL A 224 -0.93 -3.44 -10.54
C VAL A 224 0.57 -3.12 -10.38
N THR A 225 1.36 -3.17 -11.46
CA THR A 225 2.83 -3.25 -11.40
C THR A 225 3.53 -1.88 -11.28
N PHE A 226 2.91 -0.77 -11.69
CA PHE A 226 3.44 0.57 -11.42
C PHE A 226 3.02 1.04 -10.01
N LYS A 227 3.85 0.70 -9.02
CA LYS A 227 3.82 1.18 -7.62
C LYS A 227 4.94 2.20 -7.33
N GLN A 228 5.29 3.06 -8.28
CA GLN A 228 5.71 4.41 -7.90
C GLN A 228 4.42 5.14 -7.49
N GLU A 229 4.32 5.51 -6.20
CA GLU A 229 3.25 6.30 -5.57
C GLU A 229 2.02 6.50 -6.45
N ARG A 230 1.07 5.55 -6.42
CA ARG A 230 -0.17 5.72 -7.17
C ARG A 230 -0.93 6.91 -6.62
N LYS A 231 -0.82 8.03 -7.31
CA LYS A 231 -1.65 9.19 -7.06
C LYS A 231 -3.04 8.90 -7.59
N PHE A 232 -4.06 9.13 -6.78
CA PHE A 232 -5.45 9.02 -7.23
C PHE A 232 -5.84 10.25 -8.05
N VAL A 233 -6.84 10.12 -8.94
CA VAL A 233 -7.37 11.29 -9.66
C VAL A 233 -7.85 12.32 -8.63
N GLY A 234 -7.39 13.56 -8.76
CA GLY A 234 -7.71 14.61 -7.80
C GLY A 234 -6.78 14.67 -6.58
N GLU A 235 -5.85 13.73 -6.44
CA GLU A 235 -4.82 13.78 -5.40
C GLU A 235 -3.88 14.96 -5.63
N MET A 236 -3.56 15.65 -4.54
CA MET A 236 -2.73 16.84 -4.58
C MET A 236 -1.31 16.54 -4.12
N PHE A 237 -0.33 17.14 -4.77
CA PHE A 237 1.08 17.06 -4.37
C PHE A 237 1.80 18.36 -4.74
N TRP A 238 3.02 18.54 -4.25
CA TRP A 238 3.80 19.75 -4.44
C TRP A 238 5.08 19.46 -5.21
N MET A 239 5.54 20.43 -5.98
CA MET A 239 6.86 20.43 -6.59
C MET A 239 7.49 21.82 -6.48
N ASP A 240 8.81 21.84 -6.58
CA ASP A 240 9.61 23.07 -6.56
C ASP A 240 9.60 23.79 -7.91
N ASP A 241 9.33 23.06 -9.01
CA ASP A 241 9.31 23.60 -10.38
C ASP A 241 7.93 23.51 -11.06
N ILE A 242 7.68 24.46 -11.97
CA ILE A 242 6.52 24.41 -12.87
C ILE A 242 6.81 23.46 -14.03
N ARG A 243 5.96 22.46 -14.20
CA ARG A 243 5.98 21.48 -15.29
C ARG A 243 4.61 21.44 -15.95
N ALA A 244 4.60 21.53 -17.26
CA ALA A 244 3.36 21.40 -18.03
C ALA A 244 2.82 19.97 -17.96
N ALA A 245 1.50 19.85 -17.97
CA ALA A 245 0.84 18.55 -18.05
C ALA A 245 1.18 17.88 -19.39
N SER A 246 1.48 16.59 -19.34
CA SER A 246 1.81 15.76 -20.51
C SER A 246 1.45 14.31 -20.23
N THR A 247 1.59 13.43 -21.22
CA THR A 247 1.42 11.98 -21.04
C THR A 247 2.37 11.42 -19.99
N ASP A 248 3.60 11.92 -19.93
CA ASP A 248 4.64 11.48 -18.99
C ASP A 248 4.55 12.18 -17.63
N PHE A 249 3.77 13.26 -17.56
CA PHE A 249 3.49 13.98 -16.32
C PHE A 249 2.01 14.36 -16.28
N PRO A 250 1.12 13.40 -15.96
CA PRO A 250 -0.33 13.59 -16.03
C PRO A 250 -0.85 14.29 -14.77
N ALA A 251 -0.33 15.48 -14.50
CA ALA A 251 -0.72 16.32 -13.39
C ALA A 251 -0.86 17.78 -13.83
N PHE A 252 -1.88 18.45 -13.33
CA PHE A 252 -2.20 19.83 -13.65
C PHE A 252 -1.73 20.75 -12.53
N CYS A 253 -0.94 21.77 -12.88
CA CYS A 253 -0.48 22.77 -11.91
C CYS A 253 -1.63 23.71 -11.55
N LEU A 254 -2.02 23.77 -10.28
CA LEU A 254 -3.06 24.67 -9.79
C LEU A 254 -2.62 26.14 -9.68
N ALA A 255 -1.34 26.42 -9.93
CA ALA A 255 -0.81 27.76 -10.11
C ALA A 255 -0.80 28.21 -11.58
N ALA A 256 -1.21 27.35 -12.51
CA ALA A 256 -1.30 27.71 -13.92
C ALA A 256 -2.31 28.86 -14.13
N PRO A 257 -2.11 29.71 -15.16
CA PRO A 257 -3.05 30.77 -15.50
C PRO A 257 -4.47 30.26 -15.76
N ASP A 258 -5.44 31.18 -15.63
CA ASP A 258 -6.85 30.96 -15.97
C ASP A 258 -6.99 30.33 -17.35
N GLN A 259 -7.62 29.17 -17.42
CA GLN A 259 -7.78 28.45 -18.67
C GLN A 259 -8.99 27.53 -18.68
N LEU A 260 -9.51 27.29 -19.88
CA LEU A 260 -10.53 26.28 -20.14
C LEU A 260 -9.84 24.93 -20.33
N LEU A 261 -10.23 23.93 -19.55
CA LEU A 261 -9.75 22.56 -19.71
C LEU A 261 -10.81 21.73 -20.42
N ASN A 262 -10.39 21.04 -21.48
CA ASN A 262 -11.21 20.15 -22.28
C ASN A 262 -10.99 18.70 -21.88
N ALA A 263 -12.03 17.88 -21.99
CA ALA A 263 -11.93 16.43 -21.82
C ALA A 263 -11.32 15.74 -23.05
N SER A 264 -11.29 16.41 -24.20
CA SER A 264 -10.82 15.88 -25.48
C SER A 264 -9.86 16.85 -26.18
N GLY A 265 -9.19 16.37 -27.24
CA GLY A 265 -8.18 17.13 -27.99
C GLY A 265 -6.78 17.01 -27.39
N ALA A 266 -5.78 17.53 -28.10
CA ALA A 266 -4.39 17.51 -27.64
C ALA A 266 -4.25 18.33 -26.33
N GLY A 267 -3.66 17.72 -25.31
CA GLY A 267 -3.59 18.27 -23.95
C GLY A 267 -4.89 18.13 -23.15
N GLY A 268 -5.91 17.45 -23.69
CA GLY A 268 -7.18 17.21 -23.01
C GLY A 268 -7.02 16.32 -21.78
N MET A 269 -7.74 16.63 -20.71
CA MET A 269 -7.60 15.95 -19.40
C MET A 269 -8.92 15.30 -18.97
N PRO A 270 -9.40 14.26 -19.69
CA PRO A 270 -10.75 13.71 -19.51
C PRO A 270 -11.07 13.30 -18.07
N ASP A 271 -10.10 12.70 -17.37
CA ASP A 271 -10.33 12.19 -16.02
C ASP A 271 -10.35 13.33 -14.99
N LEU A 272 -9.52 14.37 -15.17
CA LEU A 272 -9.56 15.58 -14.33
C LEU A 272 -10.83 16.38 -14.55
N VAL A 273 -11.25 16.57 -15.82
CA VAL A 273 -12.49 17.26 -16.17
C VAL A 273 -13.67 16.56 -15.52
N SER A 274 -13.79 15.23 -15.68
CA SER A 274 -14.82 14.43 -15.04
C SER A 274 -14.79 14.54 -13.51
N TYR A 275 -13.59 14.51 -12.90
CA TYR A 275 -13.43 14.67 -11.45
C TYR A 275 -13.92 16.03 -10.96
N TRP A 276 -13.49 17.13 -11.58
CA TRP A 276 -13.86 18.48 -11.18
C TRP A 276 -15.32 18.81 -11.44
N LEU A 277 -15.90 18.29 -12.52
CA LEU A 277 -17.35 18.37 -12.73
C LEU A 277 -18.09 17.73 -11.55
N ASN A 278 -17.60 16.64 -10.98
CA ASN A 278 -18.28 15.93 -9.90
C ASN A 278 -17.82 16.34 -8.49
N LYS A 279 -17.07 17.43 -8.35
CA LYS A 279 -16.54 17.90 -7.05
C LYS A 279 -17.29 19.15 -6.54
N PRO A 280 -18.35 18.99 -5.73
CA PRO A 280 -19.06 20.12 -5.15
C PRO A 280 -18.27 20.76 -4.00
N PHE A 281 -18.69 21.95 -3.60
CA PHE A 281 -18.30 22.49 -2.30
C PHE A 281 -18.79 21.60 -1.18
N ARG A 282 -17.93 21.48 -0.16
CA ARG A 282 -18.15 20.65 1.00
C ARG A 282 -17.95 21.50 2.23
N PHE A 283 -19.01 21.63 3.01
CA PHE A 283 -18.97 22.08 4.39
C PHE A 283 -18.90 20.83 5.27
N ASP A 284 -17.81 20.67 6.02
CA ASP A 284 -17.56 19.45 6.77
C ASP A 284 -16.96 19.70 8.15
N PRO A 285 -17.79 20.11 9.12
CA PRO A 285 -17.41 20.08 10.51
C PRO A 285 -17.43 18.64 11.00
N LEU A 286 -16.26 18.11 11.37
CA LEU A 286 -16.13 16.82 12.05
C LEU A 286 -16.73 15.60 11.30
N GLY A 287 -16.82 15.63 9.96
CA GLY A 287 -17.27 14.49 9.16
C GLY A 287 -18.75 14.50 8.72
N THR A 288 -19.49 15.60 8.94
CA THR A 288 -20.90 15.75 8.59
C THR A 288 -21.18 15.82 7.07
N ASN A 289 -20.19 16.18 6.23
CA ASN A 289 -20.27 16.10 4.76
C ASN A 289 -21.46 16.80 4.07
N VAL A 290 -21.71 18.08 4.37
CA VAL A 290 -22.79 18.83 3.72
C VAL A 290 -22.32 19.39 2.37
N THR A 291 -22.96 18.95 1.28
CA THR A 291 -22.74 19.48 -0.08
C THR A 291 -23.97 20.15 -0.68
N ASP A 292 -25.13 19.96 -0.06
CA ASP A 292 -26.44 20.40 -0.55
C ASP A 292 -27.04 21.34 0.49
N PHE A 293 -27.30 22.58 0.09
CA PHE A 293 -27.67 23.67 0.98
C PHE A 293 -29.15 24.00 0.80
N ASP A 294 -29.88 24.06 1.91
CA ASP A 294 -31.33 24.26 1.91
C ASP A 294 -31.72 25.69 1.53
N ALA A 295 -32.62 25.80 0.56
CA ALA A 295 -33.26 27.05 0.12
C ALA A 295 -34.67 27.16 0.70
N ILE A 296 -35.04 28.35 1.17
CA ILE A 296 -36.32 28.61 1.86
C ILE A 296 -37.25 29.55 1.08
N SER A 297 -36.72 30.38 0.20
CA SER A 297 -37.50 31.24 -0.67
C SER A 297 -36.70 31.69 -1.86
N TYR A 298 -37.40 32.22 -2.86
CA TYR A 298 -36.77 32.81 -4.03
C TYR A 298 -37.55 34.02 -4.54
N SER A 299 -36.86 34.86 -5.30
CA SER A 299 -37.44 35.87 -6.17
C SER A 299 -36.69 35.89 -7.50
N ILE A 300 -37.43 36.02 -8.60
CA ILE A 300 -36.93 36.24 -9.94
C ILE A 300 -37.36 37.63 -10.35
N SER A 301 -36.38 38.47 -10.65
CA SER A 301 -36.61 39.80 -11.19
C SER A 301 -35.56 40.09 -12.25
N SER A 302 -36.00 40.48 -13.45
CA SER A 302 -35.12 40.87 -14.55
C SER A 302 -34.07 39.80 -14.89
N ASN A 303 -34.50 38.54 -15.04
CA ASN A 303 -33.63 37.41 -15.35
C ASN A 303 -32.56 37.11 -14.28
N VAL A 304 -32.80 37.53 -13.03
CA VAL A 304 -31.97 37.22 -11.88
C VAL A 304 -32.77 36.44 -10.85
N LEU A 305 -32.40 35.19 -10.62
CA LEU A 305 -32.91 34.35 -9.54
C LEU A 305 -32.14 34.64 -8.25
N THR A 306 -32.77 35.29 -7.29
CA THR A 306 -32.25 35.46 -5.94
C THR A 306 -32.84 34.39 -5.03
N VAL A 307 -32.00 33.51 -4.52
CA VAL A 307 -32.39 32.44 -3.59
C VAL A 307 -31.99 32.84 -2.18
N THR A 308 -32.92 32.71 -1.24
CA THR A 308 -32.67 32.86 0.19
C THR A 308 -32.48 31.49 0.82
N PHE A 309 -31.41 31.33 1.59
CA PHE A 309 -31.04 30.07 2.23
C PHE A 309 -31.60 29.95 3.65
N ALA A 310 -31.75 28.70 4.11
CA ALA A 310 -32.17 28.40 5.48
C ALA A 310 -31.18 29.00 6.51
N ASN A 311 -31.69 29.31 7.71
CA ASN A 311 -30.85 29.76 8.82
C ASN A 311 -30.16 28.57 9.51
N THR A 312 -29.28 27.90 8.78
CA THR A 312 -28.45 26.81 9.28
C THR A 312 -26.98 27.20 9.21
N THR A 313 -26.17 26.64 10.11
CA THR A 313 -24.73 26.92 10.14
C THR A 313 -24.06 26.61 8.80
N ALA A 314 -24.43 25.50 8.15
CA ALA A 314 -23.86 25.11 6.86
C ALA A 314 -24.16 26.16 5.76
N CYS A 315 -25.42 26.61 5.67
CA CYS A 315 -25.81 27.63 4.68
C CYS A 315 -25.12 28.97 4.95
N GLN A 316 -25.05 29.41 6.22
CA GLN A 316 -24.41 30.66 6.58
C GLN A 316 -22.91 30.64 6.23
N LYS A 317 -22.20 29.58 6.64
CA LYS A 317 -20.75 29.44 6.38
C LYS A 317 -20.44 29.33 4.89
N MET A 318 -21.33 28.71 4.12
CA MET A 318 -21.22 28.68 2.66
C MET A 318 -21.30 30.07 2.05
N ILE A 319 -22.28 30.88 2.45
CA ILE A 319 -22.43 32.24 1.93
C ILE A 319 -21.27 33.12 2.39
N ASP A 320 -20.87 33.04 3.66
CA ASP A 320 -19.75 33.81 4.21
C ASP A 320 -18.44 33.54 3.43
N ALA A 321 -18.16 32.27 3.13
CA ALA A 321 -16.96 31.88 2.39
C ALA A 321 -16.98 32.38 0.93
N LEU A 322 -18.14 32.33 0.27
CA LEU A 322 -18.30 32.88 -1.08
C LEU A 322 -18.18 34.41 -1.09
N VAL A 323 -18.73 35.10 -0.08
CA VAL A 323 -18.60 36.55 0.07
C VAL A 323 -17.14 36.93 0.26
N GLU A 324 -16.39 36.22 1.10
CA GLU A 324 -14.96 36.47 1.29
C GLU A 324 -14.13 36.22 0.02
N ASP A 325 -14.36 35.14 -0.74
CA ASP A 325 -13.65 34.93 -2.01
C ASP A 325 -14.03 36.01 -3.05
N ASN A 326 -15.29 36.47 -3.05
CA ASN A 326 -15.71 37.57 -3.92
C ASN A 326 -15.01 38.89 -3.58
N LEU A 327 -14.71 39.16 -2.31
CA LEU A 327 -13.96 40.36 -1.92
C LEU A 327 -12.48 40.30 -2.37
N VAL A 328 -11.95 39.11 -2.63
CA VAL A 328 -10.58 38.92 -3.12
C VAL A 328 -10.52 38.94 -4.65
N HIS A 329 -11.46 38.25 -5.32
CA HIS A 329 -11.43 38.08 -6.78
C HIS A 329 -12.34 39.05 -7.55
N GLY A 330 -13.43 39.50 -6.93
CA GLY A 330 -14.38 40.48 -7.47
C GLY A 330 -15.58 39.90 -8.23
N SER A 331 -15.50 38.69 -8.80
CA SER A 331 -16.59 38.09 -9.57
C SER A 331 -16.46 36.58 -9.80
N PHE A 332 -17.58 35.87 -9.92
CA PHE A 332 -17.69 34.45 -10.31
C PHE A 332 -18.20 34.26 -11.75
N THR A 333 -18.15 35.29 -12.59
CA THR A 333 -18.66 35.19 -13.96
C THR A 333 -17.84 34.19 -14.77
N ASN A 334 -18.49 33.12 -15.25
CA ASN A 334 -17.90 32.01 -16.02
C ASN A 334 -16.96 31.09 -15.23
N TRP A 335 -16.98 31.12 -13.91
CA TRP A 335 -16.27 30.15 -13.07
C TRP A 335 -16.89 30.14 -11.68
N MET A 336 -17.11 28.96 -11.12
CA MET A 336 -17.93 28.76 -9.93
C MET A 336 -19.43 29.03 -10.17
N THR A 337 -20.25 28.02 -9.88
CA THR A 337 -21.67 28.02 -10.28
C THR A 337 -22.54 27.38 -9.22
N GLY A 338 -23.81 27.79 -9.18
CA GLY A 338 -24.86 27.13 -8.38
C GLY A 338 -25.73 26.23 -9.26
N THR A 339 -25.91 24.97 -8.88
CA THR A 339 -26.81 24.02 -9.51
C THR A 339 -28.06 23.85 -8.66
N LEU A 340 -29.23 24.06 -9.27
CA LEU A 340 -30.52 23.78 -8.65
C LEU A 340 -30.78 22.28 -8.64
N LEU A 341 -31.08 21.67 -7.48
CA LEU A 341 -31.41 20.25 -7.42
C LEU A 341 -32.90 19.97 -7.71
N GLN A 342 -33.73 21.02 -7.66
CA GLN A 342 -35.15 21.01 -8.02
C GLN A 342 -35.49 22.28 -8.81
N ALA A 343 -36.62 22.26 -9.52
CA ALA A 343 -37.07 23.44 -10.27
C ALA A 343 -37.50 24.58 -9.35
N ILE A 344 -37.18 25.83 -9.71
CA ILE A 344 -37.53 27.05 -8.96
C ILE A 344 -38.03 28.11 -9.93
N GLY A 345 -39.26 28.62 -9.75
CA GLY A 345 -39.74 29.80 -10.50
C GLY A 345 -39.71 29.69 -12.03
N GLY A 346 -39.83 28.48 -12.58
CA GLY A 346 -39.72 28.22 -14.02
C GLY A 346 -38.30 27.90 -14.49
N VAL A 347 -37.29 28.00 -13.62
CA VAL A 347 -35.94 27.48 -13.88
C VAL A 347 -35.93 25.97 -13.66
N PRO A 348 -35.44 25.15 -14.62
CA PRO A 348 -35.50 23.70 -14.51
C PRO A 348 -34.57 23.14 -13.43
N ALA A 349 -34.89 21.92 -12.97
CA ALA A 349 -33.98 21.16 -12.10
C ALA A 349 -32.67 20.84 -12.84
N ASN A 350 -31.59 20.71 -12.09
CA ASN A 350 -30.21 20.53 -12.57
C ASN A 350 -29.65 21.69 -13.41
N ALA A 351 -30.34 22.84 -13.45
CA ALA A 351 -29.80 24.04 -14.06
C ALA A 351 -28.57 24.53 -13.29
N THR A 352 -27.44 24.63 -13.96
CA THR A 352 -26.19 25.19 -13.42
C THR A 352 -26.04 26.63 -13.88
N LEU A 353 -26.08 27.57 -12.93
CA LEU A 353 -26.22 29.00 -13.18
C LEU A 353 -25.01 29.78 -12.64
N ALA A 354 -24.72 30.91 -13.30
CA ALA A 354 -23.66 31.82 -12.89
C ALA A 354 -24.10 32.68 -11.70
N ILE A 355 -23.23 32.82 -10.69
CA ILE A 355 -23.43 33.67 -9.52
C ILE A 355 -23.17 35.14 -9.92
N THR A 356 -24.10 36.03 -9.58
CA THR A 356 -24.03 37.47 -9.91
C THR A 356 -23.94 38.37 -8.69
N ALA A 357 -24.52 37.96 -7.55
CA ALA A 357 -24.44 38.71 -6.30
C ALA A 357 -24.58 37.78 -5.09
N LEU A 358 -24.08 38.25 -3.94
CA LEU A 358 -24.06 37.52 -2.68
C LEU A 358 -24.34 38.47 -1.52
N SER A 359 -25.08 38.03 -0.51
CA SER A 359 -25.26 38.75 0.75
C SER A 359 -25.26 37.78 1.92
N SER A 360 -24.22 37.85 2.76
CA SER A 360 -24.15 37.10 4.02
C SER A 360 -25.25 37.54 5.00
N ALA A 361 -25.50 38.84 5.12
CA ALA A 361 -26.51 39.39 6.02
C ALA A 361 -27.93 38.97 5.64
N SER A 362 -28.24 38.96 4.34
CA SER A 362 -29.56 38.56 3.84
C SER A 362 -29.68 37.06 3.61
N ARG A 363 -28.57 36.31 3.69
CA ARG A 363 -28.46 34.88 3.34
C ARG A 363 -28.93 34.61 1.91
N THR A 364 -28.57 35.48 0.98
CA THR A 364 -28.99 35.38 -0.42
C THR A 364 -27.85 35.18 -1.39
N ILE A 365 -28.13 34.43 -2.45
CA ILE A 365 -27.27 34.29 -3.63
C ILE A 365 -28.14 34.59 -4.86
N SER A 366 -27.66 35.49 -5.71
CA SER A 366 -28.30 35.83 -6.97
C SER A 366 -27.59 35.12 -8.12
N LEU A 367 -28.39 34.59 -9.05
CA LEU A 367 -27.96 33.75 -10.16
C LEU A 367 -28.58 34.27 -11.45
N THR A 368 -27.84 34.22 -12.55
CA THR A 368 -28.40 34.54 -13.87
C THR A 368 -29.35 33.42 -14.31
N CYS A 369 -30.56 33.75 -14.72
CA CYS A 369 -31.54 32.78 -15.21
C CYS A 369 -32.36 33.35 -16.38
N ALA A 370 -32.94 32.50 -17.22
CA ALA A 370 -33.90 32.91 -18.24
C ALA A 370 -35.30 32.41 -17.84
N ALA A 371 -35.98 33.16 -16.97
CA ALA A 371 -37.29 32.79 -16.44
C ALA A 371 -38.13 34.04 -16.15
N ALA A 372 -39.45 33.89 -16.19
CA ALA A 372 -40.38 34.97 -15.91
C ALA A 372 -40.28 35.43 -14.45
N ASN A 373 -40.55 36.72 -14.21
CA ASN A 373 -40.59 37.28 -12.87
C ASN A 373 -41.58 36.51 -12.00
N SER A 374 -41.12 36.06 -10.84
CA SER A 374 -41.91 35.25 -9.90
C SER A 374 -41.25 35.26 -8.52
N SER A 375 -41.98 34.85 -7.49
CA SER A 375 -41.43 34.70 -6.14
C SER A 375 -42.23 33.67 -5.37
N GLY A 376 -41.60 33.03 -4.40
CA GLY A 376 -42.30 32.08 -3.54
C GLY A 376 -41.46 31.51 -2.42
N SER A 377 -42.13 30.85 -1.48
CA SER A 377 -41.51 30.04 -0.45
C SER A 377 -41.14 28.67 -0.99
N LEU A 378 -40.07 28.09 -0.47
CA LEU A 378 -39.54 26.78 -0.84
C LEU A 378 -39.54 25.86 0.37
N SER A 379 -39.78 24.57 0.15
CA SER A 379 -39.69 23.53 1.16
C SER A 379 -38.98 22.32 0.58
N GLY A 380 -37.91 21.85 1.24
CA GLY A 380 -37.09 20.73 0.80
C GLY A 380 -36.27 20.96 -0.47
N VAL A 381 -36.19 22.20 -0.95
CA VAL A 381 -35.38 22.56 -2.13
C VAL A 381 -33.94 22.80 -1.73
N LYS A 382 -33.02 22.25 -2.52
CA LYS A 382 -31.58 22.30 -2.25
C LYS A 382 -30.81 22.84 -3.44
N MET A 383 -29.69 23.46 -3.13
CA MET A 383 -28.73 23.95 -4.10
C MET A 383 -27.35 23.37 -3.82
N ARG A 384 -26.60 23.09 -4.89
CA ARG A 384 -25.24 22.58 -4.82
C ARG A 384 -24.31 23.49 -5.60
N PHE A 385 -23.16 23.80 -5.05
CA PHE A 385 -22.20 24.72 -5.66
C PHE A 385 -20.95 23.97 -6.10
N TYR A 386 -20.36 24.43 -7.20
CA TYR A 386 -19.17 23.82 -7.80
C TYR A 386 -18.15 24.89 -8.13
N LYS A 387 -16.86 24.56 -7.95
CA LYS A 387 -15.75 25.49 -8.16
C LYS A 387 -15.36 25.66 -9.63
N HIS A 388 -15.44 24.58 -10.40
CA HIS A 388 -14.82 24.48 -11.74
C HIS A 388 -15.84 24.37 -12.88
N ARG A 389 -17.13 24.23 -12.54
CA ARG A 389 -18.19 24.14 -13.55
C ARG A 389 -18.42 25.49 -14.22
N LEU A 390 -18.82 25.40 -15.48
CA LEU A 390 -19.31 26.52 -16.28
C LEU A 390 -20.84 26.59 -16.17
N PRO A 391 -21.44 27.78 -16.29
CA PRO A 391 -22.89 27.90 -16.37
C PRO A 391 -23.40 27.21 -17.65
N ASP A 392 -24.60 26.67 -17.58
CA ASP A 392 -25.24 26.04 -18.73
C ASP A 392 -25.50 27.09 -19.81
N ILE A 393 -25.27 26.73 -21.09
CA ILE A 393 -25.70 27.54 -22.23
C ILE A 393 -27.23 27.54 -22.31
N THR A 394 -27.82 26.35 -22.11
CA THR A 394 -29.27 26.15 -21.98
C THR A 394 -29.54 25.52 -20.62
N ALA A 395 -30.33 26.19 -19.77
CA ALA A 395 -30.57 25.74 -18.40
C ALA A 395 -30.99 24.26 -18.33
N GLY A 396 -30.29 23.47 -17.53
CA GLY A 396 -30.52 22.03 -17.37
C GLY A 396 -29.69 21.14 -18.30
N THR A 397 -28.90 21.72 -19.21
CA THR A 397 -27.98 21.00 -20.10
C THR A 397 -26.54 21.09 -19.61
N THR A 398 -26.28 20.49 -18.44
CA THR A 398 -24.97 20.53 -17.78
C THR A 398 -23.83 20.23 -18.75
N ILE A 399 -22.84 21.13 -18.81
CA ILE A 399 -21.63 20.93 -19.61
C ILE A 399 -20.82 19.76 -19.01
N THR A 400 -20.53 18.74 -19.83
CA THR A 400 -19.83 17.53 -19.40
C THR A 400 -18.42 17.37 -19.97
N SER A 401 -18.05 18.21 -20.94
CA SER A 401 -16.79 18.09 -21.69
C SER A 401 -15.73 19.11 -21.28
N GLN A 402 -16.10 20.11 -20.48
CA GLN A 402 -15.23 21.26 -20.17
C GLN A 402 -15.41 21.75 -18.74
N VAL A 403 -14.33 22.27 -18.18
CA VAL A 403 -14.28 22.95 -16.89
C VAL A 403 -13.37 24.17 -16.98
N ARG A 404 -13.55 25.14 -16.09
CA ARG A 404 -12.66 26.29 -16.00
C ARG A 404 -11.73 26.19 -14.79
N HIS A 405 -10.43 26.24 -15.06
CA HIS A 405 -9.44 26.51 -14.04
C HIS A 405 -9.29 28.01 -13.88
N VAL A 406 -9.24 28.46 -12.62
CA VAL A 406 -8.90 29.83 -12.25
C VAL A 406 -7.73 29.79 -11.30
N ALA A 407 -6.69 30.54 -11.64
CA ALA A 407 -5.47 30.70 -10.89
C ALA A 407 -5.81 31.32 -9.53
N MET A 408 -5.28 30.74 -8.46
CA MET A 408 -5.51 31.25 -7.11
C MET A 408 -4.17 31.55 -6.46
N GLN A 409 -3.91 32.83 -6.23
CA GLN A 409 -2.83 33.27 -5.34
C GLN A 409 -3.27 33.15 -3.89
N GLY A 410 -2.38 32.71 -3.01
CA GLY A 410 -2.64 32.58 -1.58
C GLY A 410 -3.63 31.47 -1.21
N ARG A 411 -3.49 30.28 -1.83
CA ARG A 411 -4.28 29.10 -1.43
C ARG A 411 -3.91 28.73 0.01
N GLY A 412 -4.84 28.93 0.94
CA GLY A 412 -4.77 28.32 2.26
C GLY A 412 -5.22 26.86 2.16
N PHE A 413 -4.42 25.95 2.71
CA PHE A 413 -4.84 24.59 3.00
C PHE A 413 -5.06 24.51 4.51
N VAL A 414 -6.29 24.26 4.92
CA VAL A 414 -6.59 24.01 6.34
C VAL A 414 -7.29 22.68 6.43
N ALA A 415 -7.01 21.98 7.53
CA ALA A 415 -7.54 20.66 7.79
C ALA A 415 -9.07 20.71 7.76
N VAL A 416 -9.67 19.81 6.99
CA VAL A 416 -11.08 19.45 7.14
C VAL A 416 -11.23 18.85 8.54
N MET A 417 -12.30 19.17 9.27
CA MET A 417 -12.49 18.96 10.73
C MET A 417 -12.11 20.13 11.66
N ASP A 418 -12.25 21.37 11.19
CA ASP A 418 -12.31 22.51 12.12
C ASP A 418 -13.65 22.49 12.89
N LEU A 419 -13.56 22.33 14.22
CA LEU A 419 -14.71 22.27 15.13
C LEU A 419 -15.53 23.57 15.10
N ASP A 420 -14.87 24.71 14.88
CA ASP A 420 -15.51 26.02 14.76
C ASP A 420 -16.10 26.26 13.36
N SER A 421 -15.88 25.31 12.44
CA SER A 421 -16.49 25.27 11.11
C SER A 421 -16.25 26.54 10.29
N GLU A 422 -15.08 27.18 10.45
CA GLU A 422 -14.78 28.44 9.74
C GLU A 422 -14.39 28.23 8.28
N TRP A 423 -14.39 26.98 7.81
CA TRP A 423 -13.73 26.58 6.59
C TRP A 423 -14.62 25.84 5.59
N ILE A 424 -14.47 26.22 4.32
CA ILE A 424 -14.93 25.46 3.15
C ILE A 424 -13.73 25.25 2.24
N GLY A 425 -13.43 23.98 1.95
CA GLY A 425 -12.23 23.60 1.24
C GLY A 425 -12.13 24.25 -0.15
N GLY A 426 -11.01 24.91 -0.42
CA GLY A 426 -10.63 25.38 -1.74
C GLY A 426 -11.03 26.81 -2.11
N LEU A 427 -11.50 27.64 -1.19
CA LEU A 427 -11.77 29.07 -1.41
C LEU A 427 -10.63 29.95 -0.90
N ARG A 428 -10.51 31.17 -1.44
CA ARG A 428 -9.52 32.15 -0.97
C ARG A 428 -10.04 32.87 0.28
N ARG A 429 -9.10 33.39 1.08
CA ARG A 429 -9.41 34.26 2.21
C ARG A 429 -8.29 35.28 2.41
N ARG A 430 -8.58 36.27 3.25
CA ARG A 430 -7.63 37.32 3.65
C ARG A 430 -7.15 37.05 5.09
N ASP A 431 -5.91 37.40 5.39
CA ASP A 431 -5.28 37.14 6.71
C ASP A 431 -6.00 37.87 7.85
N ARG A 432 -5.95 37.30 9.04
CA ARG A 432 -6.48 37.91 10.27
C ARG A 432 -5.48 37.78 11.40
N GLY A 433 -5.40 38.81 12.24
CA GLY A 433 -4.65 38.77 13.48
C GLY A 433 -5.41 38.02 14.57
N GLN A 434 -4.68 37.49 15.55
CA GLN A 434 -5.30 37.15 16.83
C GLN A 434 -5.56 38.44 17.60
N GLY A 435 -6.75 38.57 18.16
CA GLY A 435 -7.02 39.63 19.13
C GLY A 435 -6.12 39.42 20.35
N HIS A 436 -5.34 40.41 20.72
CA HIS A 436 -4.58 40.42 21.97
C HIS A 436 -5.14 41.52 22.87
N TYR A 437 -5.45 41.15 24.11
CA TYR A 437 -5.87 42.07 25.17
C TYR A 437 -4.80 42.06 26.26
N HIS A 438 -4.43 43.24 26.73
CA HIS A 438 -3.57 43.40 27.89
C HIS A 438 -4.41 43.75 29.12
N THR A 439 -4.22 43.03 30.21
CA THR A 439 -4.78 43.41 31.52
C THR A 439 -3.93 44.51 32.11
N PHE A 440 -4.57 45.61 32.49
CA PHE A 440 -3.96 46.64 33.32
C PHE A 440 -3.78 46.11 34.74
N SER A 441 -2.55 45.95 35.21
CA SER A 441 -2.30 45.93 36.66
C SER A 441 -2.01 47.37 37.09
N TYR A 442 -3.03 48.03 37.62
CA TYR A 442 -2.78 49.19 38.47
C TYR A 442 -2.04 48.68 39.71
N ASN A 443 -0.74 48.87 39.78
CA ASN A 443 -0.07 48.99 41.07
C ASN A 443 0.20 50.48 41.34
N ASN A 444 -0.88 51.24 41.37
CA ASN A 444 -0.82 52.59 41.87
C ASN A 444 -0.91 52.53 43.40
N VAL A 445 0.23 52.34 44.07
CA VAL A 445 0.29 52.50 45.53
C VAL A 445 0.26 54.00 45.90
N TYR A 446 0.45 54.93 44.97
CA TYR A 446 0.44 56.36 45.25
C TYR A 446 -0.01 57.21 44.07
N GLY A 447 -1.29 57.60 44.01
CA GLY A 447 -1.89 58.40 42.94
C GLY A 447 -1.15 59.69 42.61
N LEU A 448 -0.05 59.61 41.85
CA LEU A 448 0.90 60.71 41.65
C LEU A 448 0.94 61.27 40.23
N ILE A 449 0.16 60.73 39.29
CA ILE A 449 0.09 61.28 37.93
C ILE A 449 -1.38 61.37 37.50
N GLY A 450 -2.11 62.25 38.16
CA GLY A 450 -3.50 62.54 37.85
C GLY A 450 -3.86 63.95 38.29
N GLY A 451 -3.71 64.91 37.38
CA GLY A 451 -4.38 66.20 37.46
C GLY A 451 -3.56 67.35 38.04
N GLY A 452 -3.32 68.36 37.20
CA GLY A 452 -3.04 69.74 37.63
C GLY A 452 -1.60 70.06 38.03
N GLY A 453 -0.87 70.73 37.13
CA GLY A 453 0.27 71.56 37.51
C GLY A 453 1.64 70.87 37.51
N SER A 454 2.28 70.86 36.34
CA SER A 454 3.70 70.56 36.20
C SER A 454 4.56 71.59 36.93
N TYR A 455 4.98 71.29 38.17
CA TYR A 455 6.03 72.01 38.91
C TYR A 455 7.16 71.08 39.39
N TRP A 456 7.21 69.84 38.89
CA TRP A 456 8.08 68.76 39.38
C TRP A 456 9.43 68.62 38.65
N LEU A 457 9.76 69.51 37.71
CA LEU A 457 11.02 69.48 36.94
C LEU A 457 12.06 70.54 37.38
N GLY A 458 11.84 71.21 38.51
CA GLY A 458 12.66 72.35 38.93
C GLY A 458 13.97 72.06 39.68
N ALA A 459 14.32 70.80 39.97
CA ALA A 459 15.42 70.52 40.91
C ALA A 459 16.35 69.35 40.53
N GLY A 460 16.63 69.16 39.24
CA GLY A 460 17.85 68.47 38.79
C GLY A 460 18.07 67.04 39.28
N THR A 461 17.02 66.30 39.66
CA THR A 461 17.15 64.87 39.99
C THR A 461 16.79 64.00 38.79
N THR A 462 17.60 62.97 38.53
CA THR A 462 17.25 61.89 37.61
C THR A 462 16.22 61.01 38.31
N ASN A 463 14.95 61.14 37.91
CA ASN A 463 13.93 60.21 38.35
C ASN A 463 13.38 59.48 37.14
N SER A 464 13.39 58.14 37.18
CA SER A 464 12.79 57.31 36.14
C SER A 464 11.28 57.45 36.25
N GLY A 465 10.73 58.42 35.53
CA GLY A 465 9.29 58.47 35.28
C GLY A 465 8.92 57.18 34.56
N ASN A 466 8.10 56.36 35.21
CA ASN A 466 7.56 55.17 34.57
C ASN A 466 6.58 55.65 33.50
N SER A 467 7.05 55.75 32.26
CA SER A 467 6.20 56.10 31.13
C SER A 467 5.22 54.96 30.91
N ASN A 468 3.92 55.21 31.12
CA ASN A 468 2.88 54.29 30.70
C ASN A 468 2.91 54.20 29.16
N LEU A 469 3.58 53.17 28.65
CA LEU A 469 3.43 52.76 27.26
C LEU A 469 2.07 52.08 27.13
N GLN A 470 1.09 52.85 26.66
CA GLN A 470 -0.21 52.31 26.28
C GLN A 470 -0.08 51.60 24.94
N ILE A 471 0.01 50.27 24.97
CA ILE A 471 -0.06 49.45 23.77
C ILE A 471 -1.55 49.27 23.44
N LEU A 472 -2.02 49.99 22.42
CA LEU A 472 -3.38 49.91 21.92
C LEU A 472 -3.59 48.63 21.10
N GLY A 473 -4.82 48.12 21.10
CA GLY A 473 -5.23 47.06 20.19
C GLY A 473 -5.07 47.49 18.72
N PRO A 474 -5.11 46.53 17.78
CA PRO A 474 -4.93 46.85 16.37
C PRO A 474 -6.02 47.84 15.91
N ILE A 475 -5.60 48.96 15.31
CA ILE A 475 -6.48 50.01 14.76
C ILE A 475 -6.39 50.04 13.24
N SER A 476 -7.42 50.60 12.61
CA SER A 476 -7.40 50.90 11.18
C SER A 476 -6.30 51.90 10.87
N ASP A 477 -5.46 51.60 9.88
CA ASP A 477 -4.43 52.52 9.38
C ASP A 477 -4.93 53.34 8.17
N GLY A 478 -6.22 53.20 7.82
CA GLY A 478 -6.87 53.87 6.69
C GLY A 478 -6.48 53.31 5.32
N ILE A 479 -5.21 52.89 5.14
CA ILE A 479 -4.65 52.38 3.88
C ILE A 479 -4.99 50.90 3.68
N ASN A 480 -4.81 50.10 4.72
CA ASN A 480 -5.07 48.66 4.74
C ASN A 480 -6.41 48.31 5.42
N GLY A 481 -7.14 49.33 5.89
CA GLY A 481 -8.48 49.22 6.45
C GLY A 481 -8.51 48.69 7.89
N ASN A 482 -9.70 48.30 8.35
CA ASN A 482 -9.88 47.80 9.71
C ASN A 482 -9.19 46.44 9.90
N PRO A 483 -8.45 46.23 11.00
CA PRO A 483 -7.84 44.95 11.32
C PRO A 483 -8.88 43.84 11.41
N ARG A 484 -8.61 42.73 10.71
CA ARG A 484 -9.42 41.52 10.79
C ARG A 484 -8.93 40.70 11.98
N ASN A 485 -9.84 40.33 12.87
CA ASN A 485 -9.53 39.52 14.05
C ASN A 485 -10.19 38.13 13.95
N GLY A 486 -9.53 37.10 14.48
CA GLY A 486 -10.11 35.76 14.60
C GLY A 486 -9.39 34.88 15.61
N LYS A 487 -9.88 33.66 15.81
CA LYS A 487 -9.32 32.70 16.77
C LYS A 487 -7.94 32.19 16.35
N THR A 488 -7.66 32.11 15.04
CA THR A 488 -6.38 31.63 14.50
C THR A 488 -5.67 32.74 13.73
N THR A 489 -4.33 32.76 13.83
CA THR A 489 -3.48 33.49 12.91
C THR A 489 -3.04 32.52 11.83
N ASP A 490 -3.44 32.79 10.60
CA ASP A 490 -3.13 31.91 9.49
C ASP A 490 -2.42 32.70 8.39
N ALA A 491 -1.35 32.13 7.83
CA ALA A 491 -0.60 32.76 6.77
C ALA A 491 -1.38 32.76 5.44
N ARG A 492 -1.23 33.84 4.64
CA ARG A 492 -1.87 34.00 3.33
C ARG A 492 -1.45 32.98 2.30
N GLY A 493 -0.35 32.27 2.49
CA GLY A 493 0.22 31.48 1.40
C GLY A 493 1.28 30.48 1.81
N LEU A 494 1.35 29.44 1.00
CA LEU A 494 2.45 28.50 0.89
C LEU A 494 3.23 28.85 -0.37
N SER A 495 4.56 28.95 -0.28
CA SER A 495 5.43 29.07 -1.45
C SER A 495 5.75 27.67 -1.98
N ALA A 496 4.87 27.12 -2.81
CA ALA A 496 5.07 25.86 -3.51
C ALA A 496 4.18 25.82 -4.77
N PHE A 497 4.48 24.95 -5.74
CA PHE A 497 3.59 24.69 -6.88
C PHE A 497 2.71 23.48 -6.61
N PRO A 498 1.44 23.66 -6.22
CA PRO A 498 0.51 22.56 -6.02
C PRO A 498 0.06 21.99 -7.36
N TYR A 499 0.14 20.68 -7.49
CA TYR A 499 -0.38 19.89 -8.59
C TYR A 499 -1.57 19.08 -8.15
N VAL A 500 -2.48 18.83 -9.10
CA VAL A 500 -3.51 17.81 -8.99
C VAL A 500 -3.27 16.73 -10.01
N PHE A 501 -3.31 15.47 -9.59
CA PHE A 501 -3.13 14.35 -10.51
C PHE A 501 -4.35 14.20 -11.42
N ALA A 502 -4.11 14.28 -12.73
CA ALA A 502 -5.13 14.22 -13.77
C ALA A 502 -5.32 12.79 -14.32
N LYS A 503 -4.41 11.84 -14.02
CA LYS A 503 -4.36 10.46 -14.51
C LYS A 503 -4.16 10.30 -16.02
N ARG A 504 -4.97 10.97 -16.85
CA ARG A 504 -4.88 10.92 -18.31
C ARG A 504 -4.81 12.31 -18.91
N VAL A 505 -3.83 12.49 -19.79
CA VAL A 505 -3.65 13.65 -20.67
C VAL A 505 -3.55 13.11 -22.10
N LEU A 506 -4.32 13.67 -23.03
CA LEU A 506 -4.46 13.20 -24.42
C LEU A 506 -3.50 13.84 -25.41
#